data_AF-A0A6P1V8R2-F1
#
_entry.id   AF-A0A6P1V8R2-F1
#
_cell.length_a   1.000
_cell.length_b   1.000
_cell.length_c   1.000
_cell.angle_alpha   90.00
_cell.angle_beta   90.00
_cell.angle_gamma   90.00
#
_symmetry.space_group_name_H-M   'P 1'
#
loop_
_entity.id
_entity.type
_entity.pdbx_description
1 polymer ?
#
loop_
_entity_poly.entity_id
_entity_poly.type
_entity_poly.pdbx_seq_one_letter_code
_entity_poly.pdbx_strand_id
1 'polypeptide(L)'
;MSVTTRKSFKRLHYPVDIIAQCVRWYLAYSLSLRNLEEMMAERGIMVDHSTLHRWVIRLVPLLDKAFRRHKRSTGRRWRMDETYIKIKGQWKYLYRAVDTAGHTIDFLLTAKRDASAALRFFRKAIRHHGEPEVVTIDKSGANTAALTTLNADKPDEETMTIRQSKYLNNRVEQDHRNIKRRIRPMLGFQSFRRAQTILIGIELIHMIRKGQYQHPQGDEMSPAEQFYILVA
;
A
#
# COMPACT_ATOMS: atom_id res chain seq x y z
N MET A 1 -9.03 18.72 -10.81
CA MET A 1 -8.52 17.60 -11.64
C MET A 1 -7.15 17.89 -12.20
N SER A 2 -6.15 17.06 -11.87
CA SER A 2 -4.91 17.07 -12.67
C SER A 2 -5.23 16.63 -14.10
N VAL A 3 -4.61 17.28 -15.10
CA VAL A 3 -4.85 17.00 -16.54
C VAL A 3 -4.62 15.52 -16.87
N THR A 4 -3.71 14.85 -16.16
CA THR A 4 -3.38 13.43 -16.32
C THR A 4 -4.49 12.50 -15.82
N THR A 5 -5.11 12.81 -14.67
CA THR A 5 -6.21 12.02 -14.11
C THR A 5 -7.45 12.10 -15.02
N ARG A 6 -7.80 13.31 -15.49
CA ARG A 6 -8.93 13.54 -16.40
C ARG A 6 -8.78 12.82 -17.75
N LYS A 7 -7.57 12.84 -18.35
CA LYS A 7 -7.28 12.09 -19.59
C LYS A 7 -7.38 10.57 -19.42
N SER A 8 -7.21 10.06 -18.20
CA SER A 8 -7.25 8.61 -17.92
C SER A 8 -8.67 8.03 -17.93
N PHE A 9 -9.67 8.87 -17.69
CA PHE A 9 -11.08 8.53 -17.85
C PHE A 9 -11.58 8.73 -19.29
N LYS A 10 -10.87 9.53 -20.09
CA LYS A 10 -11.21 9.77 -21.50
C LYS A 10 -11.20 8.43 -22.26
N ARG A 11 -12.31 8.11 -22.95
CA ARG A 11 -12.61 6.85 -23.67
C ARG A 11 -13.09 5.66 -22.82
N LEU A 12 -13.46 5.87 -21.55
CA LEU A 12 -14.22 4.86 -20.81
C LEU A 12 -15.71 5.12 -21.05
N HIS A 13 -16.46 4.08 -21.43
CA HIS A 13 -17.90 4.17 -21.76
C HIS A 13 -18.80 4.43 -20.55
N TYR A 14 -18.24 4.44 -19.33
CA TYR A 14 -18.98 4.56 -18.08
C TYR A 14 -18.70 5.91 -17.42
N PRO A 15 -19.68 6.47 -16.68
CA PRO A 15 -19.49 7.66 -15.87
C PRO A 15 -18.32 7.52 -14.88
N VAL A 16 -17.61 8.62 -14.64
CA VAL A 16 -16.39 8.65 -13.81
C VAL A 16 -16.68 8.23 -12.36
N ASP A 17 -17.82 8.67 -11.82
CA ASP A 17 -18.31 8.35 -10.49
C ASP A 17 -18.56 6.84 -10.31
N ILE A 18 -19.15 6.18 -11.32
CA ILE A 18 -19.35 4.71 -11.30
C ILE A 18 -18.00 3.97 -11.29
N ILE A 19 -17.08 4.38 -12.16
CA ILE A 19 -15.74 3.78 -12.22
C ILE A 19 -15.01 3.97 -10.88
N ALA A 20 -15.02 5.19 -10.36
CA ALA A 20 -14.39 5.55 -9.11
C ALA A 20 -14.97 4.76 -7.93
N GLN A 21 -16.30 4.62 -7.87
CA GLN A 21 -16.98 3.85 -6.85
C GLN A 21 -16.60 2.37 -6.90
N CYS A 22 -16.62 1.75 -8.08
CA CYS A 22 -16.21 0.36 -8.26
C CYS A 22 -14.75 0.13 -7.83
N VAL A 23 -13.85 1.01 -8.25
CA VAL A 23 -12.42 0.93 -7.88
C VAL A 23 -12.27 1.09 -6.37
N ARG A 24 -12.93 2.08 -5.76
CA ARG A 24 -12.90 2.28 -4.31
C ARG A 24 -13.40 1.04 -3.58
N TRP A 25 -14.55 0.49 -3.98
CA TRP A 25 -15.14 -0.68 -3.33
C TRP A 25 -14.24 -1.90 -3.45
N TYR A 26 -13.65 -2.11 -4.64
CA TYR A 26 -12.66 -3.17 -4.83
C TYR A 26 -11.41 -2.96 -3.97
N LEU A 27 -10.95 -1.75 -3.69
CA LEU A 27 -9.75 -1.58 -2.87
C LEU A 27 -10.08 -1.61 -1.36
N ALA A 28 -11.27 -1.14 -0.99
CA ALA A 28 -11.64 -0.84 0.39
C ALA A 28 -12.33 -1.99 1.14
N TYR A 29 -13.10 -2.83 0.45
CA TYR A 29 -13.94 -3.87 1.05
C TYR A 29 -13.53 -5.26 0.56
N SER A 30 -13.83 -6.29 1.33
CA SER A 30 -13.50 -7.69 1.03
C SER A 30 -14.40 -8.30 -0.08
N LEU A 31 -14.51 -7.60 -1.21
CA LEU A 31 -15.30 -7.98 -2.38
C LEU A 31 -14.43 -8.59 -3.47
N SER A 32 -14.96 -9.57 -4.20
CA SER A 32 -14.37 -10.02 -5.47
C SER A 32 -14.84 -9.11 -6.62
N LEU A 33 -14.16 -9.19 -7.77
CA LEU A 33 -14.62 -8.44 -8.96
C LEU A 33 -15.97 -8.95 -9.48
N ARG A 34 -16.28 -10.24 -9.27
CA ARG A 34 -17.57 -10.83 -9.65
C ARG A 34 -18.69 -10.32 -8.76
N ASN A 35 -18.44 -10.14 -7.46
CA ASN A 35 -19.42 -9.50 -6.58
C ASN A 35 -19.70 -8.06 -7.02
N LEU A 36 -18.68 -7.32 -7.46
CA LEU A 36 -18.90 -5.97 -7.96
C LEU A 36 -19.69 -5.95 -9.28
N GLU A 37 -19.44 -6.89 -10.18
CA GLU A 37 -20.23 -7.08 -11.40
C GLU A 37 -21.71 -7.34 -11.07
N GLU A 38 -21.99 -8.26 -10.15
CA GLU A 38 -23.34 -8.57 -9.65
C GLU A 38 -24.01 -7.34 -9.02
N MET A 39 -23.31 -6.65 -8.10
CA MET A 39 -23.81 -5.44 -7.45
C MET A 39 -24.07 -4.27 -8.44
N MET A 40 -23.34 -4.22 -9.56
CA MET A 40 -23.61 -3.23 -10.61
C MET A 40 -24.82 -3.64 -11.46
N ALA A 41 -24.98 -4.94 -11.75
CA ALA A 41 -26.14 -5.46 -12.47
C ALA A 41 -27.46 -5.21 -11.70
N GLU A 42 -27.48 -5.38 -10.37
CA GLU A 42 -28.61 -5.01 -9.51
C GLU A 42 -29.03 -3.54 -9.65
N ARG A 43 -28.10 -2.67 -10.05
CA ARG A 43 -28.31 -1.24 -10.26
C ARG A 43 -28.57 -0.88 -11.73
N GLY A 44 -28.77 -1.87 -12.59
CA GLY A 44 -28.98 -1.68 -14.04
C GLY A 44 -27.72 -1.32 -14.83
N ILE A 45 -26.52 -1.49 -14.24
CA ILE A 45 -25.23 -1.18 -14.87
C ILE A 45 -24.54 -2.48 -15.26
N MET A 46 -24.59 -2.81 -16.55
CA MET A 46 -23.98 -4.03 -17.09
C MET A 46 -22.49 -3.83 -17.30
N VAL A 47 -21.63 -4.30 -16.39
CA VAL A 47 -20.17 -4.21 -16.51
C VAL A 47 -19.48 -5.52 -16.12
N ASP A 48 -18.68 -6.07 -17.04
CA ASP A 48 -17.93 -7.31 -16.81
C ASP A 48 -16.76 -7.11 -15.82
N HIS A 49 -16.52 -8.11 -14.97
CA HIS A 49 -15.43 -8.13 -13.98
C HIS A 49 -14.03 -7.86 -14.55
N SER A 50 -13.75 -8.23 -15.81
CA SER A 50 -12.48 -7.94 -16.48
C SER A 50 -12.35 -6.44 -16.80
N THR A 51 -13.46 -5.74 -17.06
CA THR A 51 -13.51 -4.29 -17.23
C THR A 51 -13.24 -3.58 -15.91
N LEU A 52 -13.88 -4.04 -14.82
CA LEU A 52 -13.60 -3.56 -13.46
C LEU A 52 -12.11 -3.73 -13.10
N HIS A 53 -11.54 -4.91 -13.39
CA HIS A 53 -10.12 -5.16 -13.17
C HIS A 53 -9.22 -4.21 -13.98
N ARG A 54 -9.54 -3.96 -15.25
CA ARG A 54 -8.79 -3.01 -16.09
C ARG A 54 -8.82 -1.59 -15.51
N TRP A 55 -9.95 -1.14 -14.97
CA TRP A 55 -10.03 0.16 -14.29
C TRP A 55 -9.11 0.23 -13.08
N VAL A 56 -9.13 -0.80 -12.22
CA VAL A 56 -8.27 -0.87 -11.03
C VAL A 56 -6.79 -0.79 -11.44
N ILE A 57 -6.36 -1.64 -12.38
CA ILE A 57 -4.96 -1.68 -12.82
C ILE A 57 -4.52 -0.34 -13.46
N ARG A 58 -5.42 0.33 -14.17
CA ARG A 58 -5.13 1.63 -14.81
C ARG A 58 -5.07 2.78 -13.82
N LEU A 59 -6.01 2.84 -12.88
CA LEU A 59 -6.21 4.03 -12.04
C LEU A 59 -5.36 4.02 -10.77
N VAL A 60 -5.10 2.86 -10.17
CA VAL A 60 -4.36 2.78 -8.90
C VAL A 60 -2.99 3.49 -8.94
N PRO A 61 -2.14 3.33 -9.97
CA PRO A 61 -0.86 4.04 -10.02
C PRO A 61 -1.00 5.57 -10.04
N LEU A 62 -2.07 6.08 -10.65
CA LEU A 62 -2.36 7.51 -10.72
C LEU A 62 -2.82 8.03 -9.36
N LEU A 63 -3.70 7.28 -8.69
CA LEU A 63 -4.19 7.59 -7.35
C LEU A 63 -3.05 7.58 -6.33
N ASP A 64 -2.16 6.59 -6.38
CA ASP A 64 -0.97 6.53 -5.51
C ASP A 64 -0.03 7.70 -5.74
N LYS A 65 0.22 8.08 -7.00
CA LYS A 65 1.01 9.27 -7.31
C LYS A 65 0.38 10.56 -6.78
N ALA A 66 -0.94 10.70 -6.87
CA ALA A 66 -1.66 11.86 -6.35
C ALA A 66 -1.64 11.90 -4.81
N PHE A 67 -1.87 10.74 -4.17
CA PHE A 67 -1.84 10.58 -2.72
C PHE A 67 -0.46 10.92 -2.14
N ARG A 68 0.62 10.41 -2.74
CA ARG A 68 2.00 10.61 -2.23
C ARG A 68 2.42 12.08 -2.17
N ARG A 69 1.87 12.95 -3.02
CA ARG A 69 2.14 14.41 -2.99
C ARG A 69 1.59 15.10 -1.74
N HIS A 70 0.59 14.48 -1.11
CA HIS A 70 -0.14 15.00 0.03
C HIS A 70 -0.13 14.01 1.19
N LYS A 71 0.81 13.05 1.21
CA LYS A 71 0.93 12.11 2.31
C LYS A 71 1.53 12.86 3.50
N ARG A 72 0.89 12.76 4.67
CA ARG A 72 1.44 13.31 5.92
C ARG A 72 2.82 12.72 6.19
N SER A 73 3.70 13.53 6.79
CA SER A 73 4.98 13.05 7.30
C SER A 73 4.75 11.94 8.34
N THR A 74 5.71 11.03 8.41
CA THR A 74 5.65 9.88 9.32
C THR A 74 6.82 9.92 10.29
N GLY A 75 6.67 9.28 11.45
CA GLY A 75 7.72 9.28 12.48
C GLY A 75 9.02 8.61 12.04
N ARG A 76 10.13 9.00 12.69
CA ARG A 76 11.48 8.48 12.43
C ARG A 76 11.84 7.18 13.16
N ARG A 77 10.91 6.63 13.95
CA ARG A 77 11.09 5.36 14.66
C ARG A 77 10.25 4.28 14.02
N TRP A 78 10.88 3.45 13.21
CA TRP A 78 10.22 2.47 12.36
C TRP A 78 10.12 1.10 13.06
N ARG A 79 9.02 0.40 12.79
CA ARG A 79 8.83 -1.03 13.03
C ARG A 79 8.65 -1.70 11.69
N MET A 80 9.50 -2.66 11.39
CA MET A 80 9.58 -3.29 10.08
C MET A 80 9.44 -4.79 10.24
N ASP A 81 8.60 -5.37 9.38
CA ASP A 81 8.35 -6.81 9.32
C ASP A 81 7.90 -7.20 7.90
N GLU A 82 7.88 -8.49 7.62
CA GLU A 82 7.46 -9.06 6.34
C GLU A 82 6.33 -10.06 6.53
N THR A 83 5.37 -10.03 5.59
CA THR A 83 4.30 -11.02 5.54
C THR A 83 4.25 -11.75 4.20
N TYR A 84 3.76 -12.97 4.23
CA TYR A 84 3.56 -13.79 3.04
C TYR A 84 2.29 -13.39 2.27
N ILE A 85 2.41 -13.36 0.94
CA ILE A 85 1.30 -13.17 -0.01
C ILE A 85 1.40 -14.26 -1.08
N LYS A 86 0.28 -14.94 -1.37
CA LYS A 86 0.24 -16.02 -2.37
C LYS A 86 0.03 -15.44 -3.78
N ILE A 87 0.94 -15.78 -4.70
CA ILE A 87 0.91 -15.35 -6.10
C ILE A 87 1.24 -16.55 -7.00
N LYS A 88 0.34 -16.91 -7.93
CA LYS A 88 0.42 -18.11 -8.79
C LYS A 88 0.76 -19.37 -7.99
N GLY A 89 0.06 -19.58 -6.87
CA GLY A 89 0.30 -20.73 -5.99
C GLY A 89 1.54 -20.64 -5.10
N GLN A 90 2.47 -19.70 -5.35
CA GLN A 90 3.73 -19.56 -4.61
C GLN A 90 3.67 -18.45 -3.57
N TRP A 91 4.31 -18.66 -2.43
CA TRP A 91 4.49 -17.60 -1.42
C TRP A 91 5.54 -16.58 -1.86
N LYS A 92 5.16 -15.31 -1.77
CA LYS A 92 5.99 -14.12 -2.00
C LYS A 92 5.94 -13.24 -0.75
N TYR A 93 6.78 -12.21 -0.69
CA TYR A 93 7.00 -11.46 0.55
C TYR A 93 6.60 -9.99 0.39
N LEU A 94 5.73 -9.49 1.28
CA LEU A 94 5.40 -8.09 1.40
C LEU A 94 6.15 -7.51 2.59
N TYR A 95 7.19 -6.75 2.30
CA TYR A 95 7.92 -5.93 3.25
C TYR A 95 7.08 -4.73 3.64
N ARG A 96 7.07 -4.37 4.92
CA ARG A 96 6.29 -3.25 5.44
C ARG A 96 7.03 -2.56 6.59
N ALA A 97 6.91 -1.25 6.67
CA ALA A 97 7.27 -0.50 7.88
C ALA A 97 6.15 0.45 8.32
N VAL A 98 6.02 0.61 9.63
CA VAL A 98 5.10 1.56 10.28
C VAL A 98 5.85 2.36 11.36
N ASP A 99 5.39 3.55 11.68
CA ASP A 99 5.96 4.35 12.77
C ASP A 99 5.40 3.97 14.17
N THR A 100 5.79 4.74 15.19
CA THR A 100 5.29 4.62 16.57
C THR A 100 3.82 4.96 16.74
N ALA A 101 3.20 5.70 15.82
CA ALA A 101 1.76 5.97 15.79
C ALA A 101 0.99 4.91 14.99
N GLY A 102 1.69 4.04 14.25
CA GLY A 102 1.10 3.00 13.41
C GLY A 102 0.80 3.50 12.01
N HIS A 103 1.25 4.70 11.64
CA HIS A 103 1.20 5.21 10.28
C HIS A 103 2.14 4.40 9.40
N THR A 104 1.68 4.05 8.20
CA THR A 104 2.49 3.32 7.23
C THR A 104 3.63 4.20 6.73
N ILE A 105 4.87 3.76 6.91
CA ILE A 105 6.05 4.36 6.28
C ILE A 105 6.00 4.01 4.80
N ASP A 106 6.29 2.77 4.48
CA ASP A 106 6.29 2.26 3.11
C ASP A 106 6.12 0.73 3.09
N PHE A 107 5.92 0.18 1.90
CA PHE A 107 5.82 -1.26 1.65
C PHE A 107 6.50 -1.65 0.33
N LEU A 108 6.86 -2.94 0.18
CA LEU A 108 7.44 -3.48 -1.04
C LEU A 108 7.13 -4.97 -1.19
N LEU A 109 6.49 -5.34 -2.30
CA LEU A 109 6.33 -6.74 -2.69
C LEU A 109 7.61 -7.26 -3.36
N THR A 110 8.11 -8.40 -2.93
CA THR A 110 9.32 -9.04 -3.45
C THR A 110 9.10 -10.53 -3.68
N ALA A 111 9.91 -11.10 -4.60
CA ALA A 111 9.82 -12.52 -4.91
C ALA A 111 10.54 -13.42 -3.89
N LYS A 112 11.56 -12.88 -3.22
CA LYS A 112 12.45 -13.57 -2.28
C LYS A 112 12.54 -12.80 -0.96
N ARG A 113 12.87 -13.50 0.13
CA ARG A 113 13.19 -12.95 1.45
C ARG A 113 14.69 -13.07 1.68
N ASP A 114 15.42 -12.13 1.12
CA ASP A 114 16.88 -12.06 1.20
C ASP A 114 17.36 -10.63 1.53
N ALA A 115 18.64 -10.50 1.88
CA ALA A 115 19.22 -9.21 2.26
C ALA A 115 19.11 -8.17 1.12
N SER A 116 19.14 -8.60 -0.15
CA SER A 116 18.99 -7.70 -1.30
C SER A 116 17.58 -7.10 -1.38
N ALA A 117 16.56 -7.91 -1.07
CA ALA A 117 15.16 -7.50 -1.03
C ALA A 117 14.92 -6.53 0.15
N ALA A 118 15.45 -6.85 1.32
CA ALA A 118 15.40 -5.97 2.50
C ALA A 118 16.10 -4.63 2.24
N LEU A 119 17.30 -4.64 1.66
CA LEU A 119 18.06 -3.43 1.32
C LEU A 119 17.30 -2.58 0.29
N ARG A 120 16.68 -3.21 -0.71
CA ARG A 120 15.83 -2.50 -1.68
C ARG A 120 14.61 -1.86 -1.01
N PHE A 121 13.99 -2.54 -0.04
CA PHE A 121 12.90 -1.97 0.75
C PHE A 121 13.36 -0.73 1.54
N PHE A 122 14.44 -0.84 2.33
CA PHE A 122 14.93 0.28 3.14
C PHE A 122 15.38 1.47 2.27
N ARG A 123 16.12 1.24 1.18
CA ARG A 123 16.51 2.30 0.23
C ARG A 123 15.30 3.02 -0.38
N LYS A 124 14.22 2.27 -0.67
CA LYS A 124 12.96 2.86 -1.16
C LYS A 124 12.28 3.71 -0.08
N ALA A 125 12.16 3.18 1.14
CA ALA A 125 11.52 3.88 2.25
C ALA A 125 12.27 5.16 2.64
N ILE A 126 13.60 5.08 2.78
CA ILE A 126 14.48 6.21 3.15
C ILE A 126 14.39 7.32 2.09
N ARG A 127 14.41 6.97 0.80
CA ARG A 127 14.26 7.95 -0.29
C ARG A 127 12.96 8.75 -0.21
N HIS A 128 11.87 8.14 0.28
CA HIS A 128 10.56 8.80 0.35
C HIS A 128 10.27 9.48 1.68
N HIS A 129 10.88 9.01 2.77
CA HIS A 129 10.50 9.38 4.14
C HIS A 129 11.66 9.87 5.00
N GLY A 130 12.86 10.01 4.41
CA GLY A 130 14.07 10.34 5.13
C GLY A 130 14.58 9.18 5.96
N GLU A 131 15.70 9.41 6.63
CA GLU A 131 16.37 8.38 7.41
C GLU A 131 15.75 8.23 8.81
N PRO A 132 15.43 6.99 9.24
CA PRO A 132 14.96 6.73 10.59
C PRO A 132 16.08 6.87 11.62
N GLU A 133 15.70 7.25 12.84
CA GLU A 133 16.59 7.19 14.01
C GLU A 133 16.71 5.76 14.53
N VAL A 134 15.60 5.02 14.51
CA VAL A 134 15.52 3.66 15.05
C VAL A 134 14.73 2.78 14.10
N VAL A 135 15.27 1.61 13.78
CA VAL A 135 14.55 0.55 13.09
C VAL A 135 14.41 -0.65 14.01
N THR A 136 13.16 -0.96 14.38
CA THR A 136 12.83 -2.18 15.11
C THR A 136 12.45 -3.27 14.13
N ILE A 137 13.15 -4.40 14.20
CA ILE A 137 12.91 -5.59 13.36
C ILE A 137 12.69 -6.81 14.26
N ASP A 138 12.07 -7.85 13.71
CA ASP A 138 12.14 -9.19 14.33
C ASP A 138 13.54 -9.80 14.10
N LYS A 139 13.79 -11.02 14.59
CA LYS A 139 15.05 -11.77 14.43
C LYS A 139 15.34 -12.21 12.98
N SER A 140 15.15 -11.33 12.00
CA SER A 140 15.40 -11.55 10.58
C SER A 140 16.84 -11.19 10.22
N GLY A 141 17.66 -12.20 9.95
CA GLY A 141 19.06 -11.99 9.52
C GLY A 141 19.19 -11.18 8.23
N ALA A 142 18.22 -11.28 7.32
CA ALA A 142 18.19 -10.48 6.08
C ALA A 142 18.01 -8.98 6.36
N ASN A 143 17.14 -8.64 7.32
CA ASN A 143 16.89 -7.24 7.69
C ASN A 143 18.08 -6.66 8.46
N THR A 144 18.67 -7.44 9.37
CA THR A 144 19.90 -7.06 10.05
C THR A 144 21.01 -6.78 9.04
N ALA A 145 21.26 -7.70 8.11
CA ALA A 145 22.31 -7.52 7.09
C ALA A 145 22.07 -6.27 6.24
N ALA A 146 20.84 -6.01 5.81
CA ALA A 146 20.51 -4.82 5.04
C ALA A 146 20.74 -3.51 5.81
N LEU A 147 20.38 -3.47 7.10
CA LEU A 147 20.60 -2.29 7.94
C LEU A 147 22.08 -2.08 8.26
N THR A 148 22.84 -3.16 8.50
CA THR A 148 24.30 -3.10 8.65
C THR A 148 24.95 -2.54 7.39
N THR A 149 24.54 -2.99 6.19
CA THR A 149 25.02 -2.41 4.93
C THR A 149 24.70 -0.92 4.79
N LEU A 150 23.55 -0.46 5.31
CA LEU A 150 23.19 0.96 5.25
C LEU A 150 23.97 1.82 6.25
N ASN A 151 24.42 1.24 7.37
CA ASN A 151 25.24 1.92 8.37
C ASN A 151 26.75 1.84 8.09
N ALA A 152 27.20 0.96 7.19
CA ALA A 152 28.62 0.61 7.03
C ALA A 152 29.56 1.80 6.76
N ASP A 153 29.09 2.81 6.01
CA ASP A 153 29.88 3.97 5.60
C ASP A 153 29.54 5.25 6.38
N LYS A 154 28.85 5.12 7.53
CA LYS A 154 28.37 6.27 8.30
C LYS A 154 29.18 6.48 9.57
N PRO A 155 29.43 7.73 9.98
CA PRO A 155 29.93 8.00 11.32
C PRO A 155 28.90 7.55 12.37
N ASP A 156 29.35 7.12 13.54
CA ASP A 156 28.50 6.54 14.59
C ASP A 156 27.28 7.43 14.93
N GLU A 157 27.46 8.75 14.93
CA GLU A 157 26.43 9.76 15.21
C GLU A 157 25.29 9.79 14.18
N GLU A 158 25.56 9.35 12.94
CA GLU A 158 24.58 9.29 11.85
C GLU A 158 24.03 7.88 11.63
N THR A 159 24.52 6.87 12.37
CA THR A 159 24.05 5.49 12.22
C THR A 159 22.62 5.32 12.73
N MET A 160 21.82 4.54 12.00
CA MET A 160 20.50 4.16 12.48
C MET A 160 20.64 3.15 13.62
N THR A 161 19.92 3.35 14.72
CA THR A 161 19.86 2.36 15.80
C THR A 161 19.03 1.15 15.35
N ILE A 162 19.65 -0.03 15.33
CA ILE A 162 18.97 -1.30 15.04
C ILE A 162 18.51 -1.94 16.35
N ARG A 163 17.21 -2.20 16.48
CA ARG A 163 16.65 -2.85 17.67
C ARG A 163 15.90 -4.13 17.30
N GLN A 164 16.12 -5.20 18.06
CA GLN A 164 15.33 -6.42 17.97
C GLN A 164 14.36 -6.49 19.14
N SER A 165 13.05 -6.46 18.87
CA SER A 165 12.04 -6.54 19.92
C SER A 165 10.73 -7.11 19.39
N LYS A 166 10.38 -8.32 19.84
CA LYS A 166 9.13 -9.00 19.47
C LYS A 166 7.89 -8.17 19.88
N TYR A 167 7.85 -7.68 21.11
CA TYR A 167 6.68 -6.95 21.63
C TYR A 167 6.39 -5.65 20.87
N LEU A 168 7.43 -4.95 20.42
CA LEU A 168 7.26 -3.69 19.69
C LEU A 168 6.81 -3.90 18.25
N ASN A 169 6.98 -5.10 17.69
CA ASN A 169 6.48 -5.46 16.35
C ASN A 169 4.99 -5.78 16.30
N ASN A 170 4.31 -5.93 17.45
CA ASN A 170 2.86 -6.15 17.50
C ASN A 170 2.06 -5.15 16.64
N ARG A 171 2.52 -3.89 16.53
CA ARG A 171 1.89 -2.87 15.67
C ARG A 171 1.97 -3.22 14.19
N VAL A 172 3.13 -3.62 13.67
CA VAL A 172 3.28 -3.98 12.24
C VAL A 172 2.56 -5.29 11.94
N GLU A 173 2.57 -6.25 12.87
CA GLU A 173 1.80 -7.49 12.76
C GLU A 173 0.29 -7.26 12.74
N GLN A 174 -0.23 -6.38 13.59
CA GLN A 174 -1.63 -5.97 13.56
C GLN A 174 -1.99 -5.32 12.22
N ASP A 175 -1.07 -4.51 11.68
CA ASP A 175 -1.25 -3.87 10.39
C ASP A 175 -1.31 -4.88 9.23
N HIS A 176 -0.52 -5.96 9.31
CA HIS A 176 -0.60 -7.09 8.38
C HIS A 176 -2.01 -7.73 8.35
N ARG A 177 -2.74 -7.76 9.46
CA ARG A 177 -4.09 -8.35 9.51
C ARG A 177 -5.07 -7.61 8.61
N ASN A 178 -4.94 -6.28 8.50
CA ASN A 178 -5.81 -5.48 7.63
C ASN A 178 -5.61 -5.82 6.15
N ILE A 179 -4.36 -5.93 5.72
CA ILE A 179 -4.03 -6.33 4.35
C ILE A 179 -4.48 -7.76 4.10
N LYS A 180 -4.16 -8.70 5.00
CA LYS A 180 -4.58 -10.11 4.91
C LYS A 180 -6.09 -10.25 4.78
N ARG A 181 -6.87 -9.52 5.58
CA ARG A 181 -8.33 -9.52 5.51
C ARG A 181 -8.84 -9.06 4.14
N ARG A 182 -8.21 -8.05 3.53
CA ARG A 182 -8.58 -7.58 2.20
C ARG A 182 -8.19 -8.56 1.10
N ILE A 183 -7.00 -9.17 1.16
CA ILE A 183 -6.53 -10.05 0.07
C ILE A 183 -7.09 -11.48 0.15
N ARG A 184 -7.57 -11.94 1.31
CA ARG A 184 -8.11 -13.29 1.51
C ARG A 184 -9.21 -13.70 0.51
N PRO A 185 -10.27 -12.89 0.26
CA PRO A 185 -11.30 -13.23 -0.73
C PRO A 185 -10.80 -13.21 -2.18
N MET A 186 -9.59 -12.72 -2.45
CA MET A 186 -9.02 -12.72 -3.80
C MET A 186 -8.42 -14.08 -4.20
N LEU A 187 -8.36 -15.05 -3.27
CA LEU A 187 -7.85 -16.43 -3.48
C LEU A 187 -6.43 -16.51 -4.08
N GLY A 188 -5.64 -15.45 -3.88
CA GLY A 188 -4.28 -15.33 -4.39
C GLY A 188 -4.21 -14.69 -5.78
N PHE A 189 -3.12 -13.96 -6.03
CA PHE A 189 -2.96 -13.22 -7.27
C PHE A 189 -2.42 -14.10 -8.40
N GLN A 190 -2.87 -13.88 -9.64
CA GLN A 190 -2.37 -14.62 -10.80
C GLN A 190 -1.19 -13.95 -11.52
N SER A 191 -0.75 -12.77 -11.09
CA SER A 191 0.38 -12.07 -11.69
C SER A 191 1.07 -11.19 -10.66
N PHE A 192 2.40 -11.27 -10.60
CA PHE A 192 3.20 -10.47 -9.67
C PHE A 192 3.02 -8.96 -9.91
N ARG A 193 3.07 -8.52 -11.17
CA ARG A 193 2.89 -7.11 -11.54
C ARG A 193 1.51 -6.60 -11.16
N ARG A 194 0.46 -7.38 -11.43
CA ARG A 194 -0.93 -7.01 -11.07
C ARG A 194 -1.13 -7.01 -9.55
N ALA A 195 -0.56 -7.98 -8.84
CA ALA A 195 -0.58 -8.03 -7.38
C ALA A 195 0.05 -6.77 -6.78
N GLN A 196 1.21 -6.34 -7.30
CA GLN A 196 1.87 -5.12 -6.87
C GLN A 196 0.96 -3.89 -7.06
N THR A 197 0.34 -3.74 -8.23
CA THR A 197 -0.61 -2.65 -8.48
C THR A 197 -1.79 -2.70 -7.52
N ILE A 198 -2.44 -3.86 -7.33
CA ILE A 198 -3.60 -3.96 -6.45
C ILE A 198 -3.23 -3.70 -4.99
N LEU A 199 -2.09 -4.21 -4.52
CA LEU A 199 -1.59 -3.94 -3.17
C LEU A 199 -1.33 -2.45 -2.96
N ILE A 200 -0.81 -1.74 -3.96
CA ILE A 200 -0.67 -0.28 -3.88
C ILE A 200 -2.02 0.39 -3.58
N GLY A 201 -3.08 -0.04 -4.25
CA GLY A 201 -4.42 0.52 -4.05
C GLY A 201 -5.02 0.17 -2.69
N ILE A 202 -4.81 -1.07 -2.21
CA ILE A 202 -5.24 -1.51 -0.88
C ILE A 202 -4.52 -0.69 0.20
N GLU A 203 -3.20 -0.52 0.08
CA GLU A 203 -2.39 0.26 1.01
C GLU A 203 -2.78 1.74 0.98
N LEU A 204 -3.10 2.29 -0.19
CA LEU A 204 -3.61 3.66 -0.32
C LEU A 204 -4.88 3.85 0.52
N ILE A 205 -5.89 2.99 0.35
CA ILE A 205 -7.12 3.08 1.16
C ILE A 205 -6.81 2.92 2.65
N HIS A 206 -5.88 2.02 2.97
CA HIS A 206 -5.48 1.79 4.35
C HIS A 206 -4.80 3.02 4.98
N MET A 207 -3.93 3.70 4.23
CA MET A 207 -3.29 4.94 4.67
C MET A 207 -4.29 6.09 4.79
N ILE A 208 -5.27 6.20 3.88
CA ILE A 208 -6.38 7.16 4.01
C ILE A 208 -7.17 6.92 5.30
N ARG A 209 -7.53 5.66 5.58
CA ARG A 209 -8.25 5.29 6.83
C ARG A 209 -7.45 5.58 8.10
N LYS A 210 -6.13 5.63 8.01
CA LYS A 210 -5.23 6.04 9.10
C LYS A 210 -5.05 7.55 9.21
N GLY A 211 -5.75 8.35 8.40
CA GLY A 211 -5.60 9.80 8.38
C GLY A 211 -4.28 10.28 7.78
N GLN A 212 -3.59 9.46 6.98
CA GLN A 212 -2.29 9.84 6.39
C GLN A 212 -2.41 10.70 5.13
N TYR A 213 -3.62 11.06 4.71
CA TYR A 213 -3.84 12.03 3.66
C TYR A 213 -3.93 13.44 4.27
N GLN A 214 -3.18 14.38 3.71
CA GLN A 214 -3.18 15.78 4.11
C GLN A 214 -3.97 16.58 3.08
N HIS A 215 -5.17 17.00 3.44
CA HIS A 215 -5.98 17.89 2.60
C HIS A 215 -6.41 19.10 3.44
N PRO A 216 -6.44 20.33 2.89
CA PRO A 216 -6.81 21.54 3.64
C PRO A 216 -8.19 21.47 4.32
N GLN A 217 -9.10 20.66 3.80
CA GLN A 217 -10.44 20.39 4.38
C GLN A 217 -10.54 18.98 4.99
N GLY A 218 -9.42 18.28 5.15
CA GLY A 218 -9.38 16.81 5.28
C GLY A 218 -9.74 16.24 6.64
N ASP A 219 -9.67 17.03 7.72
CA ASP A 219 -9.91 16.53 9.08
C ASP A 219 -11.39 16.20 9.36
N GLU A 220 -12.32 16.77 8.57
CA GLU A 220 -13.76 16.48 8.65
C GLU A 220 -14.23 15.44 7.62
N MET A 221 -13.38 15.10 6.64
CA MET A 221 -13.76 14.25 5.52
C MET A 221 -13.61 12.76 5.84
N SER A 222 -14.63 11.99 5.49
CA SER A 222 -14.59 10.54 5.54
C SER A 222 -13.51 9.96 4.62
N PRO A 223 -13.02 8.74 4.89
CA PRO A 223 -12.09 8.05 3.99
C PRO A 223 -12.60 7.90 2.54
N ALA A 224 -13.92 7.88 2.34
CA ALA A 224 -14.50 7.81 1.01
C ALA A 224 -14.36 9.14 0.27
N GLU A 225 -14.68 10.26 0.92
CA GLU A 225 -14.56 11.60 0.35
C GLU A 225 -13.10 11.93 0.01
N GLN A 226 -12.16 11.62 0.91
CA GLN A 226 -10.73 11.76 0.66
C GLN A 226 -10.28 10.96 -0.57
N PHE A 227 -10.80 9.75 -0.77
CA PHE A 227 -10.53 8.97 -1.97
C PHE A 227 -11.09 9.62 -3.24
N TYR A 228 -12.31 10.15 -3.20
CA TYR A 228 -12.92 10.79 -4.37
C TYR A 228 -12.22 12.09 -4.77
N ILE A 229 -11.61 12.83 -3.83
CA ILE A 229 -10.73 13.96 -4.14
C ILE A 229 -9.54 13.53 -4.99
N LEU A 230 -8.94 12.37 -4.72
CA LEU A 230 -7.80 11.86 -5.51
C LEU A 230 -8.19 11.53 -6.96
N VAL A 231 -9.46 11.22 -7.18
CA VAL A 231 -10.02 10.95 -8.52
C VAL A 231 -10.36 12.26 -9.25
N ALA A 232 -10.70 13.30 -8.50
CA ALA A 232 -11.10 14.62 -8.96
C ALA A 232 -9.94 15.54 -9.35
#